data_AF-A0A2S2QTB3-F1
#
_entry.id   AF-A0A2S2QTB3-F1
#
_cell.length_a   1.000
_cell.length_b   1.000
_cell.length_c   1.000
_cell.angle_alpha   90.00
_cell.angle_beta   90.00
_cell.angle_gamma   90.00
#
_symmetry.space_group_name_H-M   'P 1'
#
loop_
_entity.id
_entity.type
_entity.pdbx_description
1 polymer ?
#
loop_
_entity_poly.entity_id
_entity_poly.type
_entity_poly.pdbx_seq_one_letter_code
_entity_poly.pdbx_strand_id
1 'polypeptide(L)'
;MSSKWTCVLIVGFLLFSFYHSINGLLCYCDLCFDTNFTCTTDGYCFTSISLNKDTGVIRHSSRCLETTILIPREKPFTCHYPNKHNDSFVTECCKQYDFCNKDLKPKLHIKPPGRICYFLTIAWTFSTRIENSYICVIFFK
;
A
#
# COMPACT_ATOMS: atom_id res chain seq x y z
N MET A 1 -7.53 -49.67 25.01
CA MET A 1 -8.39 -48.50 24.74
C MET A 1 -9.06 -48.73 23.39
N SER A 2 -10.39 -48.83 23.33
CA SER A 2 -11.08 -49.43 22.18
C SER A 2 -11.04 -48.56 20.92
N SER A 3 -10.82 -49.17 19.76
CA SER A 3 -10.73 -48.54 18.43
C SER A 3 -11.83 -47.54 18.11
N LYS A 4 -12.99 -47.65 18.77
CA LYS A 4 -14.14 -46.74 18.60
C LYS A 4 -13.86 -45.35 19.15
N TRP A 5 -13.15 -45.25 20.28
CA TRP A 5 -12.75 -43.97 20.87
C TRP A 5 -11.71 -43.25 20.01
N THR A 6 -10.81 -44.00 19.38
CA THR A 6 -9.81 -43.45 18.46
C THR A 6 -10.47 -42.79 17.25
N CYS A 7 -11.48 -43.42 16.65
CA CYS A 7 -12.24 -42.83 15.53
C CYS A 7 -13.00 -41.56 15.93
N VAL A 8 -13.63 -41.54 17.11
CA VAL A 8 -14.37 -40.37 17.61
C VAL A 8 -13.44 -39.18 17.83
N LEU A 9 -12.24 -39.41 18.39
CA LEU A 9 -11.25 -38.35 18.61
C LEU A 9 -10.70 -37.80 17.28
N ILE A 10 -10.45 -38.67 16.29
CA ILE A 10 -9.98 -38.25 14.97
C ILE A 10 -11.04 -37.40 14.25
N VAL A 11 -12.31 -37.83 14.26
CA VAL A 11 -13.40 -37.06 13.63
C VAL A 11 -13.59 -35.72 14.33
N GLY A 12 -13.53 -35.69 15.67
CA GLY A 12 -13.60 -34.44 16.44
C GLY A 12 -12.45 -33.48 16.11
N PHE A 13 -11.22 -33.99 16.00
CA PHE A 13 -10.06 -33.19 15.64
C PHE A 13 -10.13 -32.66 14.20
N LEU A 14 -10.61 -33.46 13.24
CA LEU A 14 -10.84 -33.03 11.87
C LEU A 14 -11.88 -31.91 11.83
N LEU A 15 -13.05 -32.09 12.46
CA LEU A 15 -14.10 -31.07 12.51
C LEU A 15 -13.62 -29.77 13.16
N PHE A 16 -12.81 -29.85 14.23
CA PHE A 16 -12.21 -28.68 14.88
C PHE A 16 -11.20 -27.98 13.97
N SER A 17 -10.38 -28.74 13.25
CA SER A 17 -9.40 -28.20 12.29
C SER A 17 -10.09 -27.50 11.11
N PHE A 18 -11.17 -28.09 10.59
CA PHE A 18 -12.01 -27.48 9.55
C PHE A 18 -12.68 -26.21 10.04
N TYR A 19 -13.16 -26.19 11.29
CA TYR A 19 -13.78 -25.00 11.90
C TYR A 19 -12.78 -23.84 12.04
N HIS A 20 -11.54 -24.13 12.46
CA HIS A 20 -10.50 -23.10 12.59
C HIS A 20 -10.12 -22.46 11.25
N SER A 21 -10.25 -23.20 10.15
CA SER A 21 -10.00 -22.67 8.80
C SER A 21 -11.03 -21.66 8.30
N ILE A 22 -12.14 -21.44 9.03
CA ILE A 22 -13.23 -20.51 8.65
C ILE A 22 -13.01 -19.09 9.24
N ASN A 23 -12.06 -18.91 10.16
CA ASN A 23 -11.77 -17.58 10.70
C ASN A 23 -11.07 -16.72 9.63
N GLY A 24 -11.83 -15.83 9.00
CA GLY A 24 -11.30 -14.84 8.06
C GLY A 24 -10.48 -13.76 8.76
N LEU A 25 -9.52 -13.18 8.05
CA LEU A 25 -8.66 -12.08 8.48
C LEU A 25 -9.50 -10.81 8.63
N LEU A 26 -9.43 -10.16 9.79
CA LEU A 26 -10.11 -8.90 10.05
C LEU A 26 -9.22 -7.71 9.66
N CYS A 27 -9.77 -6.73 8.95
CA CYS A 27 -9.02 -5.56 8.47
C CYS A 27 -9.75 -4.26 8.80
N TYR A 28 -9.00 -3.17 8.84
CA TYR A 28 -9.57 -1.82 8.86
C TYR A 28 -10.07 -1.43 7.46
N CYS A 29 -11.23 -0.77 7.40
CA CYS A 29 -11.83 -0.26 6.18
C CYS A 29 -12.31 1.19 6.40
N ASP A 30 -11.87 2.12 5.55
CA ASP A 30 -12.15 3.55 5.68
C ASP A 30 -13.59 3.94 5.26
N LEU A 31 -14.19 3.18 4.34
CA LEU A 31 -15.53 3.43 3.79
C LEU A 31 -16.63 2.55 4.38
N CYS A 32 -16.28 1.60 5.26
CA CYS A 32 -17.21 0.63 5.81
C CYS A 32 -17.93 1.16 7.07
N PHE A 33 -18.71 2.23 6.92
CA PHE A 33 -19.41 2.88 8.04
C PHE A 33 -20.42 1.95 8.73
N ASP A 34 -21.10 1.12 7.95
CA ASP A 34 -22.15 0.22 8.43
C ASP A 34 -21.61 -0.95 9.27
N THR A 35 -20.31 -1.27 9.13
CA THR A 35 -19.63 -2.36 9.84
C THR A 35 -18.50 -1.86 10.73
N ASN A 36 -18.70 -0.67 11.32
CA ASN A 36 -17.77 -0.08 12.29
C ASN A 36 -16.32 0.09 11.75
N PHE A 37 -16.18 0.42 10.47
CA PHE A 37 -14.89 0.56 9.78
C PHE A 37 -14.06 -0.72 9.74
N THR A 38 -14.74 -1.87 9.70
CA THR A 38 -14.10 -3.18 9.66
C THR A 38 -14.65 -4.05 8.55
N CYS A 39 -13.83 -4.96 8.04
CA CYS A 39 -14.22 -5.96 7.06
C CYS A 39 -13.43 -7.25 7.29
N THR A 40 -14.03 -8.39 6.95
CA THR A 40 -13.41 -9.72 7.09
C THR A 40 -13.13 -10.29 5.69
N THR A 41 -11.96 -10.90 5.50
CA THR A 41 -11.55 -11.43 4.20
C THR A 41 -10.69 -12.69 4.32
N ASP A 42 -10.66 -13.51 3.27
CA ASP A 42 -9.77 -14.67 3.16
C ASP A 42 -8.42 -14.31 2.50
N GLY A 43 -8.28 -13.08 2.00
CA GLY A 43 -7.11 -12.61 1.25
C GLY A 43 -6.16 -11.73 2.07
N TYR A 44 -6.12 -10.45 1.75
CA TYR A 44 -5.18 -9.49 2.34
C TYR A 44 -5.89 -8.23 2.82
N CYS A 45 -5.37 -7.60 3.87
CA CYS A 45 -5.68 -6.23 4.19
C CYS A 45 -4.86 -5.30 3.29
N PHE A 46 -5.51 -4.29 2.71
CA PHE A 46 -4.91 -3.35 1.76
C PHE A 46 -4.89 -1.93 2.32
N THR A 47 -3.78 -1.23 2.07
CA THR A 47 -3.62 0.20 2.32
C THR A 47 -2.99 0.86 1.09
N SER A 48 -3.46 2.05 0.75
CA SER A 48 -2.86 2.86 -0.32
C SER A 48 -2.87 4.35 0.02
N ILE A 49 -1.96 5.05 -0.63
CA ILE A 49 -1.86 6.51 -0.62
C ILE A 49 -1.84 6.99 -2.08
N SER A 50 -2.64 7.99 -2.40
CA SER A 50 -2.70 8.59 -3.73
C SER A 50 -2.59 10.11 -3.66
N LEU A 51 -1.88 10.69 -4.62
CA LEU A 51 -1.76 12.13 -4.80
C LEU A 51 -2.60 12.55 -6.01
N ASN A 52 -3.58 13.40 -5.78
CA ASN A 52 -4.24 14.10 -6.87
C ASN A 52 -3.29 15.18 -7.40
N LYS A 53 -2.83 15.06 -8.66
CA LYS A 53 -1.85 15.98 -9.24
C LYS A 53 -2.42 17.37 -9.52
N ASP A 54 -3.73 17.48 -9.70
CA ASP A 54 -4.40 18.75 -10.02
C ASP A 54 -4.66 19.58 -8.76
N THR A 55 -5.04 18.92 -7.67
CA THR A 55 -5.38 19.60 -6.40
C THR A 55 -4.27 19.53 -5.35
N GLY A 56 -3.26 18.68 -5.53
CA GLY A 56 -2.22 18.41 -4.54
C GLY A 56 -2.70 17.63 -3.31
N VAL A 57 -3.95 17.18 -3.28
CA VAL A 57 -4.55 16.49 -2.12
C VAL A 57 -4.06 15.04 -2.05
N ILE A 58 -3.60 14.65 -0.86
CA ILE A 58 -3.22 13.27 -0.54
C ILE A 58 -4.45 12.53 0.00
N ARG A 59 -4.74 11.36 -0.54
CA ARG A 59 -5.83 10.48 -0.08
C ARG A 59 -5.27 9.15 0.40
N HIS A 60 -5.74 8.72 1.56
CA HIS A 60 -5.49 7.38 2.08
C HIS A 60 -6.70 6.51 1.81
N SER A 61 -6.49 5.23 1.49
CA SER A 61 -7.57 4.27 1.36
C SER A 61 -7.19 2.92 1.94
N SER A 62 -8.08 2.34 2.74
CA SER A 62 -7.88 1.05 3.43
C SER A 62 -9.09 0.15 3.22
N ARG A 63 -8.89 -1.10 2.83
CA ARG A 63 -9.99 -2.04 2.56
C ARG A 63 -9.54 -3.49 2.62
N CYS A 64 -10.50 -4.40 2.57
CA CYS A 64 -10.26 -5.82 2.37
C CYS A 64 -10.06 -6.16 0.89
N LEU A 65 -9.14 -7.09 0.61
CA LEU A 65 -8.99 -7.71 -0.70
C LEU A 65 -9.33 -9.19 -0.59
N GLU A 66 -10.44 -9.56 -1.21
CA GLU A 66 -10.88 -10.95 -1.31
C GLU A 66 -9.98 -11.75 -2.24
N THR A 67 -9.79 -13.03 -1.94
CA THR A 67 -8.86 -13.86 -2.69
C THR A 67 -9.28 -14.12 -4.14
N THR A 68 -10.58 -14.04 -4.42
CA THR A 68 -11.17 -14.23 -5.76
C THR A 68 -10.72 -13.18 -6.78
N ILE A 69 -10.38 -11.97 -6.33
CA ILE A 69 -9.95 -10.85 -7.19
C ILE A 69 -8.43 -10.73 -7.31
N LEU A 70 -7.68 -11.61 -6.64
CA LEU A 70 -6.22 -11.54 -6.59
C LEU A 70 -5.59 -12.43 -7.66
N ILE A 71 -5.01 -11.79 -8.67
CA ILE A 71 -4.23 -12.45 -9.71
C ILE A 71 -2.79 -11.94 -9.66
N PRO A 72 -1.78 -12.82 -9.57
CA PRO A 72 -1.85 -14.21 -9.11
C PRO A 72 -2.19 -14.28 -7.60
N ARG A 73 -2.89 -15.35 -7.18
CA ARG A 73 -3.44 -15.53 -5.82
C ARG A 73 -2.39 -15.39 -4.71
N GLU A 74 -1.19 -15.90 -4.97
CA GLU A 74 -0.08 -15.87 -4.03
C GLU A 74 0.54 -14.48 -3.88
N LYS A 75 0.55 -13.71 -4.98
CA LYS A 75 1.29 -12.46 -5.08
C LYS A 75 0.53 -11.43 -5.94
N PRO A 76 -0.54 -10.84 -5.40
CA PRO A 76 -1.47 -10.07 -6.19
C PRO A 76 -0.80 -8.83 -6.77
N PHE A 77 -1.04 -8.53 -8.05
CA PHE A 77 -0.51 -7.30 -8.67
C PHE A 77 -0.95 -6.04 -7.92
N THR A 78 -2.15 -6.04 -7.34
CA THR A 78 -2.69 -4.96 -6.50
C THR A 78 -1.83 -4.68 -5.27
N CYS A 79 -1.13 -5.69 -4.75
CA CYS A 79 -0.21 -5.56 -3.61
C CYS A 79 1.22 -5.28 -4.06
N HIS A 80 1.48 -5.30 -5.36
CA HIS A 80 2.77 -4.99 -5.93
C HIS A 80 2.83 -3.53 -6.36
N TYR A 81 3.67 -2.78 -5.66
CA TYR A 81 4.08 -1.46 -6.12
C TYR A 81 5.38 -1.55 -6.93
N PRO A 82 5.35 -1.38 -8.28
CA PRO A 82 6.57 -1.32 -9.10
C PRO A 82 7.28 0.02 -8.84
N ASN A 83 8.14 0.00 -7.83
CA ASN A 83 8.82 1.17 -7.29
C ASN A 83 9.87 1.70 -8.29
N LYS A 84 9.62 2.87 -8.92
CA LYS A 84 10.64 3.89 -9.31
C LYS A 84 10.13 5.16 -10.03
N HIS A 85 8.91 5.17 -10.59
CA HIS A 85 8.46 6.30 -11.43
C HIS A 85 7.09 6.89 -11.10
N ASN A 86 6.31 6.25 -10.21
CA ASN A 86 4.92 6.66 -9.98
C ASN A 86 4.77 7.45 -8.68
N ASP A 87 4.96 8.76 -8.78
CA ASP A 87 4.92 9.68 -7.65
C ASP A 87 3.48 9.92 -7.12
N SER A 88 2.48 9.34 -7.78
CA SER A 88 1.05 9.58 -7.52
C SER A 88 0.31 8.47 -6.79
N PHE A 89 0.86 7.26 -6.66
CA PHE A 89 0.15 6.16 -6.02
C PHE A 89 1.10 5.13 -5.44
N VAL A 90 0.96 4.80 -4.16
CA VAL A 90 1.73 3.76 -3.47
C VAL A 90 0.77 2.87 -2.69
N THR A 91 1.03 1.56 -2.70
CA THR A 91 0.18 0.55 -2.05
C THR A 91 1.01 -0.48 -1.30
N GLU A 92 0.46 -0.95 -0.19
CA GLU A 92 0.99 -2.02 0.64
C GLU A 92 -0.13 -2.96 1.08
N CYS A 93 0.19 -4.23 1.25
CA CYS A 93 -0.74 -5.25 1.73
C CYS A 93 -0.11 -6.06 2.87
N CYS A 94 -0.95 -6.59 3.75
CA CYS A 94 -0.56 -7.44 4.87
C CYS A 94 -1.60 -8.54 5.13
N LYS A 95 -1.17 -9.63 5.77
CA LYS A 95 -2.04 -10.77 6.16
C LYS A 95 -1.58 -11.50 7.43
N GLN A 96 -0.67 -10.90 8.20
CA GLN A 96 0.03 -11.56 9.29
C GLN A 96 -0.85 -11.70 10.54
N TYR A 97 -1.71 -10.72 10.80
CA TYR A 97 -2.58 -10.66 11.97
C TYR A 97 -3.74 -9.69 11.70
N ASP A 98 -4.79 -9.75 12.51
CA ASP A 98 -5.97 -8.89 12.40
C ASP A 98 -5.60 -7.41 12.56
N PHE A 99 -6.18 -6.55 11.72
CA PHE A 99 -5.95 -5.12 11.64
C PHE A 99 -4.52 -4.70 11.29
N CYS A 100 -3.70 -5.59 10.72
CA CYS A 100 -2.33 -5.28 10.32
C CYS A 100 -2.21 -4.03 9.42
N ASN A 101 -3.27 -3.68 8.68
CA ASN A 101 -3.25 -2.55 7.76
C ASN A 101 -3.32 -1.18 8.44
N LYS A 102 -3.61 -1.12 9.74
CA LYS A 102 -3.47 0.10 10.55
C LYS A 102 -2.01 0.50 10.79
N ASP A 103 -1.11 -0.47 10.75
CA ASP A 103 0.32 -0.26 11.00
C ASP A 103 1.09 0.09 9.72
N LEU A 104 0.48 -0.16 8.56
CA LEU A 104 1.04 0.19 7.25
C LEU A 104 1.04 1.70 7.04
N LYS A 105 2.19 2.25 6.67
CA LYS A 105 2.39 3.69 6.41
C LYS A 105 3.07 3.90 5.05
N PRO A 106 2.37 3.64 3.94
CA PRO A 106 2.94 3.84 2.60
C PRO A 106 3.30 5.32 2.40
N LYS A 107 4.47 5.57 1.81
CA LYS A 107 5.00 6.92 1.57
C LYS A 107 5.04 7.22 0.09
N LEU A 108 4.46 8.36 -0.31
CA LEU A 108 4.58 8.85 -1.68
C LEU A 108 6.03 9.25 -1.96
N HIS A 109 6.55 8.82 -3.09
CA HIS A 109 7.83 9.29 -3.61
C HIS A 109 7.53 10.49 -4.50
N ILE A 110 7.35 11.68 -3.92
CA ILE A 110 7.11 12.90 -4.70
C ILE A 110 8.44 13.28 -5.35
N LYS A 111 8.57 13.18 -6.69
CA LYS A 111 9.69 13.85 -7.34
C LYS A 111 9.51 15.36 -7.14
N PRO A 112 10.53 16.07 -6.67
CA PRO A 112 10.46 17.52 -6.65
C PRO A 112 10.13 18.00 -8.08
N PRO A 113 9.28 19.02 -8.24
CA PRO A 113 8.99 19.57 -9.56
C PRO A 113 10.32 19.84 -10.25
N GLY A 114 10.51 19.21 -11.41
CA GLY A 114 11.73 19.37 -12.19
C GLY A 114 11.96 20.86 -12.40
N ARG A 115 13.14 21.36 -12.00
CA ARG A 115 13.50 22.76 -12.26
C ARG A 115 13.42 22.97 -13.77
N ILE A 116 12.38 23.66 -14.23
CA ILE A 116 12.31 24.15 -15.60
C ILE A 116 13.38 25.23 -15.71
N CYS A 117 14.59 24.85 -16.17
CA CYS A 117 15.54 25.82 -16.68
C CYS A 117 14.98 26.27 -18.04
N TYR A 118 14.32 27.42 -18.07
CA TYR A 118 14.07 28.11 -19.32
C TYR A 118 15.43 28.46 -19.92
N PHE A 119 15.92 27.63 -20.84
CA PHE A 119 17.05 27.97 -21.70
C PHE A 119 16.57 29.02 -22.71
N LEU A 120 16.40 30.25 -22.23
CA LEU A 120 16.31 31.40 -23.10
C LEU A 120 17.73 31.97 -23.22
N THR A 121 18.31 31.69 -24.40
CA THR A 121 19.41 32.42 -25.05
C THR A 121 20.84 32.25 -24.52
N ILE A 122 21.65 31.61 -25.37
CA ILE A 122 23.07 31.85 -25.71
C ILE A 122 23.84 32.86 -24.82
N ALA A 123 24.10 32.52 -23.56
CA ALA A 123 25.13 33.19 -22.77
C ALA A 123 25.73 32.21 -21.76
N TRP A 124 27.06 32.22 -21.67
CA TRP A 124 27.85 31.32 -20.83
C TRP A 124 27.46 31.45 -19.35
N THR A 125 26.84 30.42 -18.77
CA THR A 125 26.49 30.39 -17.36
C THR A 125 27.67 29.87 -16.54
N PHE A 126 28.20 30.68 -15.62
CA PHE A 126 29.10 30.20 -14.57
C PHE A 126 28.28 29.97 -13.29
N SER A 127 28.30 28.74 -12.77
CA SER A 127 27.67 28.36 -11.52
C SER A 127 28.64 28.60 -10.35
N THR A 128 28.40 29.61 -9.52
CA THR A 128 29.07 29.72 -8.22
C THR A 128 28.24 29.02 -7.14
N ARG A 129 28.88 28.15 -6.36
CA ARG A 129 28.27 27.42 -5.25
C ARG A 129 28.33 28.29 -3.99
N ILE A 130 27.17 28.70 -3.47
CA ILE A 130 27.06 29.24 -2.11
C ILE A 130 25.97 28.44 -1.38
N GLU A 131 26.36 27.78 -0.29
CA GLU A 131 25.55 26.97 0.64
C GLU A 131 24.28 26.35 0.06
N ASN A 132 24.43 25.14 -0.51
CA ASN A 132 23.35 24.26 -0.99
C ASN A 132 22.35 24.85 -1.98
N SER A 133 22.59 26.06 -2.49
CA SER A 133 21.73 26.74 -3.46
C SER A 133 22.56 27.26 -4.63
N TYR A 134 22.16 26.91 -5.86
CA TYR A 134 22.74 27.51 -7.07
C TYR A 134 21.92 28.76 -7.39
N ILE A 135 22.46 29.94 -7.10
CA ILE A 135 21.87 31.21 -7.52
C ILE A 135 22.40 31.54 -8.91
N CYS A 136 21.54 31.52 -9.93
CA CYS A 136 21.89 32.04 -11.25
C CYS A 136 21.82 33.57 -11.19
N VAL A 137 22.96 34.22 -11.03
CA VAL A 137 23.08 35.68 -11.12
C VAL A 137 23.26 36.05 -12.59
N ILE A 138 22.28 36.75 -13.17
CA ILE A 138 22.36 37.29 -14.53
C ILE A 138 23.03 38.67 -14.45
N PHE A 139 24.23 38.83 -14.99
CA PHE A 139 24.83 40.15 -15.21
C PHE A 139 24.46 40.63 -16.62
N PHE A 140 23.69 41.72 -16.72
CA PHE A 140 23.52 42.46 -17.96
C PHE A 140 24.78 43.32 -18.19
N LYS A 141 25.38 43.22 -19.38
CA LYS A 141 26.41 44.16 -19.84
C LYS A 141 25.73 45.36 -20.49
#